data_AF-A0A5R9AR76-F1
#
_entry.id   AF-A0A5R9AR76-F1
#
_cell.length_a   1.000
_cell.length_b   1.000
_cell.length_c   1.000
_cell.angle_alpha   90.00
_cell.angle_beta   90.00
_cell.angle_gamma   90.00
#
_symmetry.space_group_name_H-M   'P 1'
#
loop_
_entity.id
_entity.type
_entity.pdbx_description
1 polymer ?
#
loop_
_entity_poly.entity_id
_entity_poly.type
_entity_poly.pdbx_seq_one_letter_code
_entity_poly.pdbx_strand_id
1 'polypeptide(L)' 'MKDLHNVLREITEITTNIETNYPELYRSLDENPMTLPVKQHPHMDKKVMQEYLESLKALLENHVETHKSNS' A
#
# COMPACT_ATOMS: atom_id res chain seq x y z
N MET A 1 19.26 8.82 5.73
CA MET A 1 18.48 8.54 4.49
C MET A 1 18.14 7.05 4.29
N LYS A 2 18.38 6.12 5.24
CA LYS A 2 18.05 4.70 5.06
C LYS A 2 16.54 4.40 5.16
N ASP A 3 15.80 5.24 5.86
CA ASP A 3 14.38 4.97 6.16
C ASP A 3 13.45 5.11 4.95
N LEU A 4 13.71 6.06 4.06
CA LEU A 4 12.81 6.33 2.93
C LEU A 4 12.83 5.17 1.91
N HIS A 5 14.02 4.63 1.66
CA HIS A 5 14.18 3.45 0.80
C HIS A 5 13.50 2.21 1.39
N ASN A 6 13.56 2.03 2.71
CA ASN A 6 12.88 0.93 3.37
C ASN A 6 11.35 1.06 3.24
N VAL A 7 10.81 2.25 3.49
CA VAL A 7 9.37 2.52 3.32
C VAL A 7 8.94 2.27 1.88
N LEU A 8 9.71 2.76 0.89
CA LEU A 8 9.41 2.50 -0.52
C LEU A 8 9.43 1.01 -0.86
N ARG A 9 10.39 0.27 -0.30
CA ARG A 9 10.50 -1.18 -0.49
C ARG A 9 9.28 -1.90 0.09
N GLU A 10 8.90 -1.57 1.32
CA GLU A 10 7.71 -2.14 1.96
C GLU A 10 6.43 -1.83 1.19
N ILE A 11 6.28 -0.60 0.69
CA ILE A 11 5.13 -0.25 -0.14
C ILE A 11 5.12 -1.09 -1.42
N THR A 12 6.27 -1.22 -2.09
CA THR A 12 6.40 -2.03 -3.31
C THR A 12 6.08 -3.50 -3.04
N GLU A 13 6.57 -4.06 -1.94
CA GLU A 13 6.29 -5.43 -1.52
C GLU A 13 4.78 -5.64 -1.24
N ILE A 14 4.15 -4.74 -0.50
CA ILE A 14 2.72 -4.84 -0.16
C ILE A 14 1.84 -4.67 -1.40
N THR A 15 2.13 -3.67 -2.25
CA THR A 15 1.35 -3.46 -3.49
C THR A 15 1.49 -4.63 -4.45
N THR A 16 2.69 -5.19 -4.61
CA THR A 16 2.91 -6.41 -5.41
C THR A 16 2.17 -7.61 -4.81
N ASN A 17 2.18 -7.76 -3.48
CA ASN A 17 1.46 -8.82 -2.79
C ASN A 17 -0.06 -8.67 -2.97
N ILE A 18 -0.59 -7.44 -2.90
CA ILE A 18 -1.99 -7.14 -3.17
C ILE A 18 -2.32 -7.46 -4.63
N GLU A 19 -1.53 -7.01 -5.59
CA GLU A 19 -1.74 -7.32 -7.01
C GLU A 19 -1.73 -8.83 -7.30
N THR A 20 -0.85 -9.58 -6.64
CA THR A 20 -0.67 -11.02 -6.89
C THR A 20 -1.68 -11.90 -6.14
N ASN A 21 -1.93 -11.61 -4.86
CA ASN A 21 -2.74 -12.46 -3.98
C ASN A 21 -4.15 -11.91 -3.72
N TYR A 22 -4.36 -10.60 -3.88
CA TYR A 22 -5.63 -9.90 -3.60
C TYR A 22 -5.99 -8.91 -4.72
N PRO A 23 -6.05 -9.35 -5.99
CA PRO A 23 -6.31 -8.46 -7.14
C PRO A 23 -7.61 -7.66 -7.01
N GLU A 24 -8.57 -8.13 -6.23
CA GLU A 24 -9.80 -7.43 -5.86
C GLU A 24 -9.55 -6.15 -5.04
N LEU A 25 -8.56 -6.16 -4.15
CA LEU A 25 -8.12 -4.99 -3.41
C LEU A 25 -7.31 -4.05 -4.31
N TYR A 26 -6.52 -4.60 -5.25
CA TYR A 26 -5.82 -3.78 -6.23
C TYR A 26 -6.80 -3.03 -7.14
N ARG A 27 -7.88 -3.69 -7.55
CA ARG A 27 -8.92 -3.08 -8.40
C ARG A 27 -9.65 -1.92 -7.70
N SER A 28 -9.87 -2.01 -6.39
CA SER A 28 -10.46 -0.90 -5.61
C SER A 28 -9.46 0.26 -5.42
N LEU A 29 -8.16 -0.04 -5.41
CA LEU A 29 -7.09 0.97 -5.44
C LEU A 29 -6.94 1.63 -6.82
N ASP A 30 -7.28 0.97 -7.92
CA ASP A 30 -7.16 1.55 -9.28
C ASP A 30 -8.33 2.51 -9.61
N GLU A 31 -9.52 2.27 -9.03
CA GLU A 31 -10.66 3.20 -9.11
C GLU A 31 -10.44 4.49 -8.32
N ASN A 32 -9.48 4.50 -7.39
CA ASN A 32 -9.12 5.67 -6.61
C ASN A 32 -7.65 6.02 -6.89
N PRO A 33 -7.32 7.02 -7.74
CA PRO A 33 -6.00 7.23 -8.37
C PRO A 33 -4.90 7.72 -7.40
N MET A 34 -4.89 7.20 -6.19
CA MET A 34 -3.85 7.29 -5.18
C MET A 34 -2.70 6.31 -5.48
N THR A 35 -2.59 5.80 -6.71
CA THR A 35 -1.49 4.97 -7.19
C THR A 35 -0.24 5.83 -7.32
N LEU A 36 0.45 5.93 -6.19
CA LEU A 36 1.80 6.41 -5.97
C LEU A 36 2.49 7.09 -7.17
N PRO A 37 2.52 8.43 -7.18
CA PRO A 37 3.36 9.16 -8.10
C PRO A 37 4.80 9.20 -7.56
N VAL A 38 5.43 8.03 -7.35
CA VAL A 38 6.84 7.94 -6.90
C VAL A 38 7.77 8.63 -7.91
N LYS A 39 7.36 8.68 -9.18
CA LYS A 39 8.10 9.36 -10.25
C LYS A 39 7.81 10.85 -10.39
N GLN A 40 6.74 11.40 -9.82
CA GLN A 40 6.34 12.80 -10.07
C GLN A 40 6.50 13.75 -8.88
N HIS A 41 6.67 13.25 -7.64
CA HIS A 41 6.84 14.13 -6.47
C HIS A 41 8.19 13.91 -5.77
N PRO A 42 9.23 14.68 -6.12
CA PRO A 42 10.49 14.70 -5.36
C PRO A 42 10.33 15.26 -3.93
N HIS A 43 9.16 15.82 -3.60
CA HIS A 43 8.81 16.32 -2.26
C HIS A 43 7.83 15.41 -1.51
N MET A 44 7.81 14.11 -1.81
CA MET A 44 7.05 13.18 -0.97
C MET A 44 7.74 13.10 0.40
N ASP A 45 7.23 13.86 1.37
CA ASP A 45 7.73 13.83 2.72
C ASP A 45 7.66 12.41 3.27
N LYS A 46 8.69 12.00 4.03
CA LYS A 46 8.76 10.68 4.69
C LYS A 46 7.44 10.32 5.39
N LYS A 47 6.77 11.32 5.98
CA LYS A 47 5.47 11.19 6.64
C LYS A 47 4.37 10.71 5.69
N VAL A 48 4.27 11.29 4.50
CA VAL A 48 3.26 10.91 3.49
C VAL A 48 3.49 9.48 3.01
N MET A 49 4.74 9.08 2.81
CA MET A 49 5.06 7.69 2.43
C MET A 49 4.73 6.71 3.56
N GLN A 50 4.98 7.07 4.82
CA GLN A 50 4.62 6.25 5.97
C GLN A 50 3.11 6.14 6.15
N GLU A 51 2.37 7.25 6.02
CA GLU A 51 0.90 7.25 6.08
C GLU A 51 0.27 6.39 4.98
N TYR A 52 0.85 6.42 3.77
CA TYR A 52 0.43 5.55 2.67
C TYR A 52 0.72 4.07 2.95
N LEU A 53 1.90 3.76 3.48
CA LEU A 53 2.27 2.41 3.89
C LEU A 53 1.31 1.86 4.96
N GLU A 54 0.99 2.66 5.98
CA GLU A 54 0.04 2.27 7.02
C GLU A 54 -1.37 2.07 6.47
N SER A 55 -1.81 2.93 5.55
CA SER A 55 -3.11 2.77 4.88
C SER A 55 -3.21 1.45 4.10
N LEU A 56 -2.15 1.08 3.37
CA LEU A 56 -2.10 -0.20 2.65
C LEU A 56 -2.09 -1.40 3.59
N LYS A 57 -1.31 -1.33 4.69
CA LYS A 57 -1.30 -2.39 5.71
C LYS A 57 -2.67 -2.57 6.36
N ALA A 58 -3.31 -1.47 6.75
CA ALA A 58 -4.65 -1.50 7.34
C ALA A 58 -5.69 -2.07 6.37
N LEU A 59 -5.61 -1.72 5.07
CA LEU A 59 -6.53 -2.25 4.06
C LEU A 59 -6.36 -3.76 3.89
N LEU A 60 -5.12 -4.25 3.85
CA LEU A 60 -4.83 -5.68 3.78
C LEU A 60 -5.25 -6.41 5.06
N GLU A 61 -4.96 -5.85 6.23
CA GLU A 61 -5.32 -6.41 7.53
C GLU A 61 -6.84 -6.52 7.68
N ASN A 62 -7.59 -5.45 7.40
CA ASN A 62 -9.06 -5.48 7.43
C ASN A 62 -9.61 -6.56 6.51
N HIS A 63 -9.04 -6.73 5.33
CA HIS A 63 -9.48 -7.76 4.39
C HIS A 63 -9.22 -9.18 4.91
N VAL A 64 -8.02 -9.43 5.45
CA VAL A 64 -7.63 -10.72 6.04
C VAL A 64 -8.46 -11.02 7.30
N GLU A 65 -8.71 -10.03 8.15
CA GLU A 65 -9.52 -10.16 9.36
C GLU A 65 -11.00 -10.41 9.02
N THR A 66 -11.55 -9.68 8.04
CA THR A 66 -12.91 -9.90 7.55
C THR A 66 -13.05 -11.30 6.94
N HIS A 67 -12.04 -11.78 6.21
CA HIS A 67 -12.02 -13.15 5.68
C HIS A 67 -11.90 -14.20 6.79
N LYS A 68 -11.08 -13.97 7.82
CA LYS A 68 -10.96 -14.87 8.97
C LYS A 68 -12.21 -14.94 9.82
N SER A 69 -12.91 -13.82 9.99
CA SER A 69 -14.09 -13.74 10.86
C SER A 69 -15.34 -14.40 10.25
N ASN A 70 -15.30 -14.72 8.95
CA ASN A 70 -16.37 -15.42 8.23
C ASN A 70 -16.06 -16.90 7.94
N SER A 71 -15.03 -17.50 8.57
CA SER A 71 -14.75 -18.95 8.49
C SER A 71 -15.08 -19.69 9.78
#